data_AF-A0A9D8V3K0-F1
#
_entry.id   AF-A0A9D8V3K0-F1
#
_cell.length_a   1.000
_cell.length_b   1.000
_cell.length_c   1.000
_cell.angle_alpha   90.00
_cell.angle_beta   90.00
_cell.angle_gamma   90.00
#
_symmetry.space_group_name_H-M   'P 1'
#
loop_
_entity.id
_entity.type
_entity.pdbx_description
1 polymer ?
#
loop_
_entity_poly.entity_id
_entity_poly.type
_entity_poly.pdbx_seq_one_letter_code
_entity_poly.pdbx_strand_id
1 'polypeptide(L)'
;MTPAEIKDTFSPAVDEIINRCRLTDEFVDKEKFQVLIATVWSNAVLDPPRSGLTEDDLPDLHDFLNTYIEELVGPGESITSCFEFITSRQGEASLTRQQVTANHREFLNYFARLILQDGIRLPD
;
A
#
# COMPACT_ATOMS: atom_id res chain seq x y z
N MET A 1 10.62 -5.18 15.72
CA MET A 1 11.28 -3.91 15.38
C MET A 1 10.60 -2.80 16.15
N THR A 2 11.30 -1.72 16.46
CA THR A 2 10.67 -0.49 16.95
C THR A 2 10.10 0.32 15.78
N PRO A 3 9.13 1.23 16.01
CA PRO A 3 8.62 2.10 14.94
C PRO A 3 9.70 2.89 14.19
N ALA A 4 10.77 3.30 14.90
CA ALA A 4 11.90 4.00 14.29
C ALA A 4 12.71 3.08 13.35
N GLU A 5 12.92 1.82 13.74
CA GLU A 5 13.62 0.84 12.90
C GLU A 5 12.81 0.47 11.66
N ILE A 6 11.48 0.37 11.77
CA ILE A 6 10.60 0.17 10.61
C ILE A 6 10.71 1.35 9.66
N LYS A 7 10.62 2.58 10.17
CA LYS A 7 10.79 3.78 9.36
C LYS A 7 12.14 3.76 8.62
N ASP A 8 13.25 3.54 9.31
CA ASP A 8 14.58 3.55 8.71
C ASP A 8 14.75 2.43 7.66
N THR A 9 14.13 1.27 7.88
CA THR A 9 14.21 0.12 6.98
C THR A 9 13.36 0.30 5.73
N PHE A 10 12.14 0.83 5.86
CA PHE A 10 11.17 0.87 4.76
C PHE A 10 11.14 2.20 4.01
N SER A 11 11.61 3.31 4.59
CA SER A 11 11.64 4.61 3.88
C SER A 11 12.35 4.55 2.52
N PRO A 12 13.52 3.89 2.37
CA PRO A 12 14.18 3.82 1.06
C PRO A 12 13.32 3.15 -0.02
N ALA A 13 12.58 2.09 0.34
CA ALA A 13 11.71 1.38 -0.60
C ALA A 13 10.47 2.22 -0.96
N VAL A 14 9.90 2.93 0.01
CA VAL A 14 8.78 3.83 -0.22
C VAL A 14 9.22 5.02 -1.08
N ASP A 15 10.38 5.62 -0.81
CA ASP A 15 10.94 6.72 -1.60
C ASP A 15 11.21 6.28 -3.05
N GLU A 16 11.68 5.05 -3.27
CA GLU A 16 11.82 4.49 -4.62
C GLU A 16 10.47 4.37 -5.33
N ILE A 17 9.42 3.93 -4.64
CA ILE A 17 8.05 3.87 -5.18
C ILE A 17 7.57 5.27 -5.56
N ILE A 18 7.76 6.26 -4.69
CA ILE A 18 7.39 7.65 -4.97
C ILE A 18 8.09 8.16 -6.21
N ASN A 19 9.41 7.91 -6.33
CA ASN A 19 10.18 8.29 -7.50
C ASN A 19 9.65 7.62 -8.79
N ARG A 20 9.24 6.35 -8.71
CA ARG A 20 8.60 5.65 -9.84
C ARG A 20 7.22 6.18 -10.20
N CYS A 21 6.54 6.83 -9.27
CA CYS A 21 5.24 7.47 -9.48
C CYS A 21 5.35 8.94 -9.90
N ARG A 22 6.54 9.52 -9.89
CA ARG A 22 6.77 10.92 -10.25
C ARG A 22 6.49 11.18 -11.73
N LEU A 23 5.65 12.17 -12.03
CA LEU A 23 5.34 12.66 -13.37
C LEU A 23 6.19 13.88 -13.74
N THR A 24 6.40 14.77 -12.75
CA THR A 24 7.31 15.93 -12.79
C THR A 24 7.83 16.16 -11.37
N ASP A 25 8.74 17.12 -11.16
CA ASP A 25 9.26 17.41 -9.81
C ASP A 25 8.17 17.77 -8.78
N GLU A 26 7.01 18.27 -9.22
CA GLU A 26 5.91 18.69 -8.34
C GLU A 26 4.72 17.72 -8.33
N PHE A 27 4.68 16.74 -9.24
CA PHE A 27 3.50 15.90 -9.45
C PHE A 27 3.82 14.42 -9.35
N VAL A 28 3.01 13.71 -8.55
CA VAL A 28 3.04 12.25 -8.39
C VAL A 28 1.73 11.66 -8.92
N ASP A 29 1.82 10.56 -9.66
CA ASP A 29 0.67 9.74 -10.04
C ASP A 29 0.16 8.98 -8.80
N LYS A 30 -0.88 9.55 -8.18
CA LYS A 30 -1.51 9.03 -6.96
C LYS A 30 -2.09 7.63 -7.16
N GLU A 31 -2.71 7.37 -8.31
CA GLU A 31 -3.32 6.07 -8.57
C GLU A 31 -2.26 4.98 -8.71
N LYS A 32 -1.13 5.28 -9.36
CA LYS A 32 0.02 4.38 -9.43
C LYS A 32 0.64 4.15 -8.06
N PHE A 33 0.74 5.19 -7.24
CA PHE A 33 1.21 5.08 -5.87
C PHE A 33 0.30 4.17 -5.03
N GLN A 34 -1.02 4.37 -5.06
CA GLN A 34 -1.99 3.54 -4.34
C GLN A 34 -1.88 2.05 -4.72
N VAL A 35 -1.69 1.72 -6.00
CA VAL A 35 -1.50 0.33 -6.45
C VAL A 35 -0.19 -0.27 -5.93
N LEU A 36 0.92 0.49 -6.00
CA LEU A 36 2.23 0.01 -5.55
C LEU A 36 2.30 -0.13 -4.03
N ILE A 37 1.75 0.82 -3.27
CA ILE A 37 1.79 0.77 -1.81
C ILE A 37 0.89 -0.34 -1.26
N ALA A 38 -0.29 -0.56 -1.85
CA ALA A 38 -1.13 -1.71 -1.53
C ALA A 38 -0.43 -3.05 -1.82
N THR A 39 0.41 -3.08 -2.86
CA THR A 39 1.24 -4.26 -3.18
C THR A 39 2.32 -4.51 -2.13
N VAL A 40 2.98 -3.45 -1.63
CA VAL A 40 3.97 -3.55 -0.54
C VAL A 40 3.30 -4.12 0.71
N TRP A 41 2.19 -3.52 1.14
CA TRP A 41 1.43 -3.98 2.30
C TRP A 41 1.01 -5.44 2.15
N SER A 42 0.42 -5.81 1.02
CA SER A 42 -0.04 -7.18 0.75
C SER A 42 1.10 -8.21 0.83
N ASN A 43 2.30 -7.87 0.33
CA ASN A 43 3.45 -8.77 0.42
C ASN A 43 3.98 -8.89 1.86
N ALA A 44 4.01 -7.79 2.60
CA ALA A 44 4.42 -7.81 4.00
C ALA A 44 3.48 -8.63 4.88
N VAL A 45 2.17 -8.53 4.65
CA VAL A 45 1.17 -9.35 5.37
C VAL A 45 1.20 -10.82 4.94
N LEU A 46 1.45 -11.10 3.66
CA LEU A 46 1.48 -12.48 3.16
C LEU A 46 2.61 -13.31 3.79
N ASP A 47 3.79 -12.71 3.93
CA ASP A 47 5.00 -13.38 4.41
C ASP A 47 5.90 -12.34 5.10
N PRO A 48 5.59 -11.96 6.37
CA PRO A 48 6.36 -10.95 7.10
C PRO A 48 7.86 -11.27 7.16
N PRO A 49 8.30 -12.52 7.42
CA PRO A 49 9.72 -12.87 7.44
C PRO A 49 10.46 -12.55 6.14
N ARG A 50 9.79 -12.66 4.98
CA ARG A 50 10.39 -12.32 3.68
C ARG A 50 10.66 -10.82 3.51
N SER A 51 9.91 -9.98 4.23
CA SER A 51 10.15 -8.54 4.34
C SER A 51 11.06 -8.16 5.52
N GLY A 52 11.63 -9.15 6.22
CA GLY A 52 12.44 -8.91 7.42
C GLY A 52 11.62 -8.54 8.66
N LEU A 53 10.32 -8.83 8.64
CA LEU A 53 9.37 -8.50 9.71
C LEU A 53 8.91 -9.75 10.45
N THR A 54 8.33 -9.52 11.62
CA THR A 54 7.46 -10.45 12.33
C THR A 54 6.01 -9.97 12.23
N GLU A 55 5.04 -10.81 12.60
CA GLU A 55 3.63 -10.41 12.63
C GLU A 55 3.38 -9.23 13.58
N ASP A 56 4.13 -9.17 14.70
CA ASP A 56 4.05 -8.10 15.69
C ASP A 56 4.52 -6.74 15.14
N ASP A 57 5.25 -6.72 14.02
CA ASP A 57 5.74 -5.51 13.37
C ASP A 57 4.73 -4.92 12.37
N LEU A 58 3.68 -5.67 12.01
CA LEU A 58 2.72 -5.27 10.98
C LEU A 58 1.90 -4.02 11.37
N PRO A 59 1.46 -3.82 12.63
CA PRO A 59 0.77 -2.59 13.02
C PRO A 59 1.64 -1.34 12.85
N ASP A 60 2.91 -1.41 13.26
CA ASP A 60 3.83 -0.27 13.12
C ASP A 60 4.16 0.00 11.63
N LEU A 61 4.28 -1.04 10.80
CA LEU A 61 4.39 -0.88 9.34
C LEU A 61 3.13 -0.23 8.75
N HIS A 62 1.95 -0.65 9.19
CA HIS A 62 0.67 -0.11 8.73
C HIS A 62 0.61 1.40 8.96
N ASP A 63 0.93 1.85 10.18
CA ASP A 63 0.90 3.27 10.56
C ASP A 63 1.95 4.08 9.80
N PHE A 64 3.14 3.51 9.62
CA PHE A 64 4.19 4.10 8.81
C PHE A 64 3.74 4.32 7.35
N LEU A 65 3.16 3.31 6.71
CA LEU A 65 2.69 3.41 5.32
C LEU A 65 1.51 4.40 5.19
N ASN A 66 0.61 4.43 6.17
CA ASN A 66 -0.49 5.40 6.19
C ASN A 66 0.00 6.84 6.25
N THR A 67 1.11 7.12 6.95
CA THR A 67 1.71 8.46 6.97
C THR A 67 2.06 8.94 5.54
N TYR A 68 2.67 8.08 4.72
CA TYR A 68 2.99 8.40 3.33
C TYR A 68 1.75 8.52 2.44
N ILE A 69 0.75 7.67 2.68
CA ILE A 69 -0.52 7.72 1.94
C ILE A 69 -1.24 9.04 2.19
N GLU A 70 -1.34 9.47 3.45
CA GLU A 70 -1.96 10.75 3.79
C GLU A 70 -1.22 11.94 3.15
N GLU A 71 0.12 11.91 3.15
CA GLU A 71 0.93 12.98 2.58
C GLU A 71 0.77 13.09 1.05
N LEU A 72 0.74 11.95 0.34
CA LEU A 72 0.79 11.92 -1.12
C LEU A 72 -0.58 11.85 -1.78
N VAL A 73 -1.48 11.03 -1.24
CA VAL A 73 -2.81 10.79 -1.81
C VAL A 73 -3.76 11.88 -1.31
N GLY A 74 -3.81 12.09 0.00
CA GLY A 74 -4.53 13.19 0.62
C GLY A 74 -4.96 12.89 2.06
N PRO A 75 -5.42 13.91 2.81
CA PRO A 75 -5.82 13.75 4.19
C PRO A 75 -6.96 12.72 4.35
N GLY A 76 -6.79 11.79 5.31
CA GLY A 76 -7.76 10.73 5.59
C GLY A 76 -7.68 9.50 4.67
N GLU A 77 -6.74 9.50 3.71
CA GLU A 77 -6.44 8.33 2.90
C GLU A 77 -5.57 7.34 3.69
N SER A 78 -5.76 6.04 3.46
CA SER A 78 -5.11 4.96 4.18
C SER A 78 -4.88 3.74 3.29
N ILE A 79 -4.21 2.70 3.81
CA ILE A 79 -4.12 1.40 3.16
C ILE A 79 -5.52 0.88 2.80
N THR A 80 -6.48 1.02 3.70
CA THR A 80 -7.88 0.60 3.47
C THR A 80 -8.47 1.35 2.28
N SER A 81 -8.34 2.68 2.22
CA SER A 81 -8.85 3.45 1.08
C SER A 81 -8.13 3.12 -0.23
N CYS A 82 -6.86 2.69 -0.20
CA CYS A 82 -6.17 2.17 -1.37
C CYS A 82 -6.85 0.90 -1.92
N PHE A 83 -7.32 0.00 -1.04
CA PHE A 83 -8.08 -1.19 -1.46
C PHE A 83 -9.51 -0.86 -1.91
N GLU A 84 -10.17 0.12 -1.29
CA GLU A 84 -11.45 0.65 -1.78
C GLU A 84 -11.29 1.24 -3.19
N PHE A 85 -10.21 2.00 -3.42
CA PHE A 85 -9.87 2.52 -4.73
C PHE A 85 -9.66 1.39 -5.72
N ILE A 86 -8.81 0.39 -5.41
CA ILE A 86 -8.51 -0.76 -6.28
C ILE A 86 -9.78 -1.48 -6.74
N THR A 87 -10.74 -1.68 -5.83
CA THR A 87 -12.01 -2.39 -6.12
C THR A 87 -13.06 -1.49 -6.78
N SER A 88 -12.83 -0.19 -6.87
CA SER A 88 -13.72 0.76 -7.53
C SER A 88 -13.61 0.67 -9.06
N ARG A 89 -14.60 1.25 -9.76
CA ARG A 89 -14.55 1.40 -11.23
C ARG A 89 -13.33 2.22 -11.68
N GLN A 90 -12.93 3.22 -10.91
CA GLN A 90 -11.77 4.05 -11.23
C GLN A 90 -10.47 3.27 -11.06
N GLY A 91 -10.36 2.49 -9.98
CA GLY A 91 -9.23 1.58 -9.73
C GLY A 91 -9.06 0.56 -10.84
N GLU A 92 -10.13 -0.13 -11.24
CA GLU A 92 -10.08 -1.10 -12.34
C GLU A 92 -9.62 -0.47 -13.67
N ALA A 93 -10.09 0.75 -13.96
CA ALA A 93 -9.62 1.51 -15.11
C ALA A 93 -8.12 1.87 -14.96
N SER A 94 -7.67 2.20 -13.76
CA SER A 94 -6.26 2.50 -13.46
C SER A 94 -5.36 1.27 -13.60
N LEU A 95 -5.73 0.13 -13.02
CA LEU A 95 -5.03 -1.15 -13.17
C LEU A 95 -4.86 -1.53 -14.65
N THR A 96 -5.84 -1.18 -15.47
CA THR A 96 -5.79 -1.36 -16.94
C THR A 96 -4.81 -0.41 -17.61
N ARG A 97 -4.84 0.89 -17.29
CA ARG A 97 -3.86 1.87 -17.82
C ARG A 97 -2.43 1.53 -17.42
N GLN A 98 -2.24 1.07 -16.18
CA GLN A 98 -0.95 0.67 -15.63
C GLN A 98 -0.47 -0.71 -16.12
N GLN A 99 -1.27 -1.40 -16.94
CA GLN A 99 -0.96 -2.74 -17.48
C GLN A 99 -0.65 -3.77 -16.38
N VAL A 100 -1.35 -3.68 -15.24
CA VAL A 100 -1.23 -4.66 -14.15
C VAL A 100 -1.69 -6.02 -14.66
N THR A 101 -0.85 -7.02 -14.47
CA THR A 101 -1.08 -8.40 -14.95
C THR A 101 -2.28 -9.04 -14.25
N ALA A 102 -2.91 -10.03 -14.88
CA ALA A 102 -4.05 -10.75 -14.29
C ALA A 102 -3.71 -11.30 -12.89
N ASN A 103 -2.56 -11.96 -12.74
CA ASN A 103 -2.11 -12.51 -11.46
C ASN A 103 -1.95 -11.43 -10.37
N HIS A 104 -1.41 -10.26 -10.73
CA HIS A 104 -1.25 -9.16 -9.76
C HIS A 104 -2.60 -8.54 -9.40
N ARG A 105 -3.54 -8.44 -10.35
CA ARG A 105 -4.92 -8.03 -10.05
C ARG A 105 -5.62 -9.01 -9.12
N GLU A 106 -5.48 -10.31 -9.36
CA GLU A 106 -6.06 -11.35 -8.49
C GLU A 106 -5.48 -11.27 -7.08
N PHE A 107 -4.17 -11.06 -6.98
CA PHE A 107 -3.48 -10.84 -5.72
C PHE A 107 -4.03 -9.63 -4.94
N LEU A 108 -4.14 -8.47 -5.58
CA LEU A 108 -4.69 -7.27 -4.94
C LEU A 108 -6.17 -7.45 -4.54
N ASN A 109 -6.97 -8.09 -5.39
CA ASN A 109 -8.38 -8.37 -5.11
C ASN A 109 -8.58 -9.42 -4.01
N TYR A 110 -7.61 -10.32 -3.79
CA TYR A 110 -7.61 -11.21 -2.64
C TYR A 110 -7.50 -10.41 -1.34
N PHE A 111 -6.49 -9.54 -1.22
CA PHE A 111 -6.32 -8.71 -0.03
C PHE A 111 -7.43 -7.67 0.15
N ALA A 112 -7.94 -7.10 -0.94
CA ALA A 112 -9.09 -6.20 -0.86
C ALA A 112 -10.31 -6.89 -0.23
N ARG A 113 -10.56 -8.17 -0.54
CA ARG A 113 -11.65 -8.92 0.12
C ARG A 113 -11.38 -9.12 1.60
N LEU A 114 -10.15 -9.48 1.99
CA LEU A 114 -9.79 -9.65 3.40
C LEU A 114 -9.89 -8.36 4.20
N ILE A 115 -9.55 -7.21 3.62
CA ILE A 115 -9.53 -5.93 4.33
C ILE A 115 -10.92 -5.27 4.34
N LEU A 116 -11.72 -5.45 3.28
CA LEU A 116 -13.00 -4.74 3.12
C LEU A 116 -14.22 -5.57 3.52
N GLN A 117 -14.18 -6.91 3.41
CA GLN A 117 -15.32 -7.76 3.81
C GLN A 117 -15.25 -8.14 5.28
N ASP A 118 -14.03 -8.33 5.75
CA ASP A 118 -13.71 -8.55 7.13
C ASP A 118 -13.49 -7.16 7.71
N GLY A 119 -14.47 -6.64 8.47
CA GLY A 119 -14.27 -5.46 9.32
C GLY A 119 -13.26 -5.74 10.43
N ILE A 120 -12.05 -6.16 10.08
CA ILE A 120 -10.93 -6.38 10.97
C ILE A 120 -10.57 -5.00 11.50
N ARG A 121 -11.08 -4.72 12.69
CA ARG A 121 -10.38 -3.86 13.65
C ARG A 121 -8.94 -4.36 13.72
N LEU A 122 -8.02 -3.61 13.11
CA LEU A 122 -6.66 -3.62 13.59
C LEU A 122 -6.71 -3.22 15.07
N PRO A 123 -6.02 -3.94 15.97
CA PRO A 123 -6.04 -3.60 17.38
C PRO A 123 -5.54 -2.15 17.57
N ASP A 124 -6.26 -1.39 18.40
CA ASP A 124 -5.84 -0.05 18.87
C ASP A 124 -4.46 -0.11 19.57
#